data_AF-A0A950E263-F1
#
_entry.id   AF-A0A950E263-F1
#
_cell.length_a   1.000
_cell.length_b   1.000
_cell.length_c   1.000
_cell.angle_alpha   90.00
_cell.angle_beta   90.00
_cell.angle_gamma   90.00
#
_symmetry.space_group_name_H-M   'P 1'
#
loop_
_entity.id
_entity.type
_entity.pdbx_description
1 polymer ?
#
loop_
_entity_poly.entity_id
_entity_poly.type
_entity_poly.pdbx_seq_one_letter_code
_entity_poly.pdbx_strand_id
1 'polypeptide(L)' 'MPELDRYIPGVPCWIDTSQPDPEAAVAFYRDLFGWDVEDVMPHEAEGRY' A
#
# COMPACT_ATOMS: atom_id res chain seq x y z
N MET A 1 11.58 -3.97 12.02
CA MET A 1 12.07 -4.05 10.63
C MET A 1 13.35 -3.23 10.53
N PRO A 2 14.37 -3.66 9.79
CA PRO A 2 15.52 -2.80 9.53
C PRO A 2 15.04 -1.56 8.76
N GLU A 3 15.42 -0.36 9.21
CA GLU A 3 15.24 0.85 8.43
C GLU A 3 16.24 0.82 7.26
N LEU A 4 15.72 0.87 6.04
CA LEU A 4 16.49 0.94 4.80
C LEU A 4 16.26 2.30 4.17
N ASP A 5 17.31 3.10 4.07
CA ASP A 5 17.31 4.42 3.44
C ASP A 5 17.57 4.35 1.93
N ARG A 6 17.98 3.18 1.41
CA ARG A 6 18.22 2.93 -0.02
C ARG A 6 18.04 1.46 -0.41
N TYR A 7 17.76 1.25 -1.70
CA TYR A 7 17.72 -0.08 -2.32
C TYR A 7 18.84 -0.24 -3.35
N ILE A 8 19.41 -1.44 -3.45
CA ILE A 8 20.40 -1.77 -4.49
C ILE A 8 19.66 -1.80 -5.84
N PRO A 9 20.16 -1.12 -6.89
CA PRO A 9 19.54 -1.14 -8.20
C PRO A 9 19.27 -2.57 -8.70
N GLY A 10 18.05 -2.82 -9.16
CA GLY A 10 17.60 -4.12 -9.65
C GLY A 10 17.06 -5.08 -8.59
N VAL A 11 17.17 -4.75 -7.30
CA VAL A 11 16.54 -5.54 -6.23
C VAL A 11 15.08 -5.08 -6.04
N PRO A 12 14.07 -5.97 -6.11
CA PRO A 12 12.69 -5.62 -5.81
C PRO A 12 12.54 -5.08 -4.39
N CYS A 13 11.87 -3.94 -4.27
CA CYS A 13 11.72 -3.23 -3.00
C CYS A 13 10.31 -2.74 -2.70
N TRP A 14 9.41 -2.84 -3.68
CA TRP A 14 8.05 -2.33 -3.58
C TRP A 14 7.10 -3.18 -4.42
N ILE A 15 5.85 -3.26 -3.99
CA ILE A 15 4.75 -3.87 -4.73
C ILE A 15 3.54 -2.96 -4.64
N ASP A 16 2.77 -2.91 -5.72
CA ASP A 16 1.49 -2.22 -5.79
C ASP A 16 0.43 -3.20 -6.29
N THR A 17 -0.81 -3.01 -5.83
CA THR A 17 -1.94 -3.77 -6.34
C THR A 17 -3.11 -2.84 -6.64
N SER A 18 -3.69 -2.96 -7.82
CA SER A 18 -4.95 -2.27 -8.15
C SER A 18 -6.10 -3.24 -8.00
N GLN A 19 -7.08 -2.88 -7.19
CA GLN A 19 -8.28 -3.67 -6.97
C GLN A 19 -9.50 -2.90 -7.47
N PRO A 20 -10.52 -3.57 -8.06
CA PRO A 20 -11.76 -2.91 -8.45
C PRO A 20 -12.51 -2.30 -7.25
N ASP A 21 -12.34 -2.89 -6.07
CA ASP A 21 -12.89 -2.42 -4.79
C ASP A 21 -11.73 -2.27 -3.78
N PRO A 22 -11.19 -1.05 -3.62
CA PRO A 22 -10.13 -0.77 -2.66
C PRO A 22 -10.55 -0.99 -1.20
N GLU A 23 -11.82 -0.81 -0.86
CA GLU A 23 -12.29 -0.97 0.52
C GLU A 23 -12.30 -2.44 0.94
N ALA A 24 -12.76 -3.32 0.06
CA ALA A 24 -12.68 -4.76 0.26
C ALA A 24 -11.22 -5.24 0.36
N ALA A 25 -10.32 -4.67 -0.44
CA ALA A 25 -8.90 -4.99 -0.41
C ALA A 25 -8.26 -4.59 0.93
N VAL A 26 -8.57 -3.38 1.42
CA VAL A 26 -8.11 -2.91 2.73
C VAL A 26 -8.60 -3.82 3.85
N ALA A 27 -9.89 -4.18 3.86
CA ALA A 27 -10.42 -5.11 4.87
C ALA A 27 -9.69 -6.46 4.84
N PHE A 28 -9.51 -7.04 3.64
CA PHE A 28 -8.83 -8.31 3.47
C PHE A 28 -7.38 -8.28 3.98
N TYR A 29 -6.58 -7.28 3.57
CA TYR A 29 -5.17 -7.21 3.95
C TYR A 29 -4.95 -6.78 5.41
N ARG A 30 -5.87 -5.97 5.97
CA ARG A 30 -5.90 -5.70 7.42
C ARG A 30 -6.08 -6.99 8.20
N ASP A 31 -7.06 -7.82 7.83
CA ASP A 31 -7.33 -9.08 8.54
C ASP A 31 -6.24 -10.12 8.34
N LEU A 32 -5.67 -10.21 7.12
CA LEU A 32 -4.68 -11.22 6.78
C LEU A 32 -3.29 -10.93 7.37
N PHE A 33 -2.85 -9.67 7.32
CA PHE A 33 -1.49 -9.28 7.69
C PHE A 33 -1.40 -8.39 8.94
N GLY A 34 -2.54 -7.93 9.47
CA GLY A 34 -2.57 -7.01 10.61
C GLY A 34 -2.04 -5.62 10.28
N TRP A 35 -2.15 -5.18 9.03
CA TRP A 35 -1.62 -3.88 8.58
C TRP A 35 -2.48 -2.72 9.06
N ASP A 36 -1.82 -1.62 9.43
CA ASP A 36 -2.47 -0.32 9.47
C ASP A 36 -2.44 0.28 8.05
N VAL A 37 -3.56 0.82 7.60
CA VAL A 37 -3.70 1.37 6.24
C VAL A 37 -4.09 2.84 6.32
N GLU A 38 -3.33 3.67 5.62
CA GLU A 38 -3.50 5.11 5.50
C GLU A 38 -3.83 5.49 4.05
N ASP A 39 -4.81 6.39 3.88
CA ASP A 39 -5.09 7.00 2.57
C ASP A 39 -4.17 8.20 2.39
N VAL A 40 -3.21 8.04 1.47
CA VAL A 40 -2.18 9.05 1.19
C VAL A 40 -2.48 9.87 -0.07
N MET A 41 -3.67 9.69 -0.66
CA MET A 41 -4.06 10.49 -1.81
C MET A 41 -4.34 11.94 -1.41
N PRO A 42 -3.97 12.93 -2.24
CA PRO A 42 -4.38 14.31 -2.03
C PRO A 42 -5.90 14.39 -1.92
N HIS A 43 -6.41 15.20 -0.99
CA HIS A 43 -7.85 15.33 -0.76
C HIS A 43 -8.61 15.85 -1.99
N GLU A 44 -7.94 16.49 -2.95
CA GLU A 44 -8.58 16.92 -4.20
C GLU A 44 -8.70 15.80 -5.25
N ALA A 45 -8.10 14.63 -5.04
CA ALA A 45 -8.18 13.52 -5.97
C ALA A 45 -9.54 12.79 -5.83
N GLU A 46 -10.23 12.59 -6.96
CA GLU A 46 -11.52 11.88 -7.00
C GLU A 46 -11.39 10.37 -6.74
N GLY A 47 -10.16 9.83 -6.73
CA GLY A 47 -9.86 8.41 -6.57
C GLY A 47 -9.13 8.12 -5.27
N ARG A 48 -9.39 6.93 -4.72
CA ARG A 48 -8.67 6.37 -3.58
C ARG A 48 -7.65 5.34 -4.07
N TYR A 49 -6.45 5.40 -3.51
CA TYR A 49 -5.38 4.43 -3.74
C TYR A 49 -5.33 3.41 -2.60
#